data_AF-A0A836QUH0-F1
#
_entry.id   AF-A0A836QUH0-F1
#
_cell.length_a   1.000
_cell.length_b   1.000
_cell.length_c   1.000
_cell.angle_alpha   90.00
_cell.angle_beta   90.00
_cell.angle_gamma   90.00
#
_symmetry.space_group_name_H-M   'P 1'
#
loop_
_entity.id
_entity.type
_entity.pdbx_description
1 polymer ?
#
loop_
_entity_poly.entity_id
_entity_poly.type
_entity_poly.pdbx_seq_one_letter_code
_entity_poly.pdbx_strand_id
1 'polypeptide(L)'
;MKEKVNKENTKIISLIPNLLTTMALSFGLLSIFNIIKLLPLTNERFVGIETQFLTEKALWWSCIFIYIAAFIDFVDGKIAKLLKNESEFGMHYDSLSDLICFGLAPSLLIYIVYLSSYGKLGMMCSIFLTICVALRLSRFNTLSHNQKNSFFVGLPSPMGAGLIVSLILIDYKFVLLSKEDIEVIYDDRQQVVDMWREEGLTAFQVAKG
;
A
#
# COMPACT_ATOMS: atom_id res chain seq x y z
N MET A 1 31.44 12.74 34.60
CA MET A 1 31.68 11.99 33.33
C MET A 1 30.70 10.83 33.14
N LYS A 2 30.36 10.05 34.19
CA LYS A 2 29.38 8.94 34.11
C LYS A 2 27.94 9.37 33.76
N GLU A 3 27.51 10.57 34.15
CA GLU A 3 26.16 11.10 33.78
C GLU A 3 26.00 11.47 32.30
N LYS A 4 27.06 11.90 31.61
CA LYS A 4 27.00 12.20 30.17
C LYS A 4 26.87 10.92 29.34
N VAL A 5 27.60 9.87 29.72
CA VAL A 5 27.56 8.55 29.06
C VAL A 5 26.17 7.91 29.19
N ASN A 6 25.48 8.07 30.32
CA ASN A 6 24.15 7.50 30.52
C ASN A 6 23.05 8.24 29.72
N LYS A 7 23.21 9.55 29.49
CA LYS A 7 22.32 10.36 28.64
C LYS A 7 22.47 10.09 27.14
N GLU A 8 23.67 9.70 26.69
CA GLU A 8 23.89 9.30 25.29
C GLU A 8 23.31 7.92 24.99
N ASN A 9 23.50 6.94 25.87
CA ASN A 9 22.95 5.60 25.67
C ASN A 9 21.42 5.61 25.65
N THR A 10 20.77 6.38 26.52
CA THR A 10 19.30 6.53 26.51
C THR A 10 18.76 7.21 25.24
N LYS A 11 19.50 8.14 24.64
CA LYS A 11 19.16 8.74 23.34
C LYS A 11 19.30 7.76 22.17
N ILE A 12 20.39 6.98 22.14
CA ILE A 12 20.62 5.96 21.10
C ILE A 12 19.53 4.88 21.18
N ILE A 13 19.16 4.49 22.40
CA ILE A 13 18.12 3.49 22.67
C ILE A 13 16.72 4.00 22.26
N SER A 14 16.43 5.30 22.39
CA SER A 14 15.18 5.91 21.90
C SER A 14 15.14 6.19 20.39
N LEU A 15 16.26 6.00 19.68
CA LEU A 15 16.34 6.25 18.23
C LEU A 15 15.88 5.03 17.42
N ILE A 16 16.00 3.82 17.99
CA ILE A 16 15.65 2.57 17.32
C ILE A 16 14.17 2.56 16.91
N PRO A 17 13.21 2.94 17.78
CA PRO A 17 11.82 2.99 17.39
C PRO A 17 11.56 3.98 16.25
N ASN A 18 11.99 5.24 16.43
CA ASN A 18 11.79 6.30 15.44
C ASN A 18 12.39 5.95 14.06
N LEU A 19 13.51 5.22 14.02
CA LEU A 19 14.10 4.75 12.77
C LEU A 19 13.19 3.71 12.09
N LEU A 20 12.61 2.81 12.87
CA LEU A 20 11.66 1.81 12.39
C LEU A 20 10.36 2.46 11.90
N THR A 21 9.82 3.45 12.63
CA THR A 21 8.70 4.29 12.16
C THR A 21 9.02 4.96 10.83
N THR A 22 10.24 5.49 10.67
CA THR A 22 10.68 6.15 9.43
C THR A 22 10.70 5.16 8.25
N MET A 23 11.07 3.90 8.50
CA MET A 23 11.03 2.85 7.48
C MET A 23 9.58 2.53 7.09
N ALA A 24 8.68 2.38 8.06
CA ALA A 24 7.25 2.18 7.79
C ALA A 24 6.67 3.32 6.95
N LEU A 25 6.95 4.57 7.34
CA LEU A 25 6.55 5.77 6.61
C LEU A 25 7.08 5.77 5.17
N SER A 26 8.33 5.34 4.97
CA SER A 26 8.93 5.27 3.64
C SER A 26 8.15 4.32 2.71
N PHE A 27 7.74 3.15 3.21
CA PHE A 27 6.90 2.22 2.44
C PHE A 27 5.50 2.80 2.18
N GLY A 28 4.89 3.45 3.18
CA GLY A 28 3.60 4.14 2.99
C GLY A 28 3.67 5.22 1.90
N LEU A 29 4.74 6.02 1.88
CA LEU A 29 4.96 7.04 0.86
C LEU A 29 5.23 6.42 -0.51
N LEU A 30 6.02 5.34 -0.60
CA LEU A 30 6.25 4.62 -1.87
C LEU A 30 4.94 4.11 -2.47
N SER A 31 4.02 3.60 -1.64
CA SER A 31 2.67 3.25 -2.07
C SER A 31 1.94 4.46 -2.66
N ILE A 32 1.95 5.60 -1.97
CA ILE A 32 1.28 6.82 -2.44
C ILE A 32 1.89 7.30 -3.78
N PHE A 33 3.21 7.26 -3.94
CA PHE A 33 3.86 7.64 -5.19
C PHE A 33 3.45 6.73 -6.36
N ASN A 34 3.33 5.42 -6.13
CA ASN A 34 2.85 4.49 -7.15
C ASN A 34 1.40 4.79 -7.54
N ILE A 35 0.55 5.11 -6.57
CA ILE A 35 -0.84 5.51 -6.79
C ILE A 35 -0.90 6.83 -7.58
N ILE A 36 -0.11 7.85 -7.22
CA ILE A 36 -0.09 9.13 -7.94
C ILE A 36 0.35 8.96 -9.41
N LYS A 37 1.28 8.05 -9.69
CA LYS A 37 1.68 7.73 -11.08
C LYS A 37 0.53 7.13 -11.90
N LEU A 38 -0.46 6.52 -11.25
CA LEU A 38 -1.66 5.99 -11.89
C LEU A 38 -2.75 7.03 -12.17
N LEU A 39 -2.71 8.19 -11.51
CA LEU A 39 -3.73 9.24 -11.66
C LEU A 39 -3.92 9.71 -13.12
N PRO A 40 -2.85 9.98 -13.91
CA PRO A 40 -3.00 10.42 -15.30
C PRO A 40 -3.70 9.37 -16.17
N LEU A 41 -3.47 8.08 -15.88
CA LEU A 41 -4.05 6.96 -16.61
C LEU A 41 -5.57 6.85 -16.39
N THR A 42 -6.10 7.39 -15.29
CA THR A 42 -7.55 7.39 -15.03
C THR A 42 -8.34 8.41 -15.84
N ASN A 43 -7.70 9.45 -16.38
CA ASN A 43 -8.37 10.47 -17.21
C ASN A 43 -8.44 10.08 -18.70
N GLU A 44 -7.53 9.23 -19.15
CA GLU A 44 -7.48 8.75 -20.53
C GLU A 44 -8.52 7.63 -20.71
N ARG A 45 -9.58 7.89 -21.49
CA ARG A 45 -10.65 6.90 -21.77
C ARG A 45 -10.17 5.68 -22.58
N PHE A 46 -8.94 5.72 -23.10
CA PHE A 46 -8.37 4.65 -23.93
C PHE A 46 -7.07 4.15 -23.31
N VAL A 47 -7.19 3.29 -22.31
CA VAL A 47 -6.05 2.62 -21.67
C VAL A 47 -5.74 1.36 -22.49
N GLY A 48 -4.61 1.35 -23.19
CA GLY A 48 -4.11 0.17 -23.90
C GLY A 48 -3.87 -1.03 -22.98
N ILE A 49 -3.80 -2.23 -23.57
CA ILE A 49 -3.63 -3.49 -22.81
C ILE A 49 -2.35 -3.47 -21.96
N GLU A 50 -1.25 -2.89 -22.47
CA GLU A 50 0.00 -2.74 -21.74
C GLU A 50 -0.14 -1.82 -20.51
N THR A 51 -0.81 -0.68 -20.65
CA THR A 51 -1.00 0.27 -19.54
C THR A 51 -1.97 -0.26 -18.48
N GLN A 52 -2.92 -1.11 -18.85
CA GLN A 52 -3.72 -1.85 -17.88
C GLN A 52 -2.85 -2.77 -17.03
N PHE A 53 -1.97 -3.57 -17.64
CA PHE A 53 -1.09 -4.48 -16.89
C PHE A 53 -0.14 -3.75 -15.93
N LEU A 54 0.41 -2.61 -16.35
CA LEU A 54 1.24 -1.76 -15.48
C LEU A 54 0.43 -1.20 -14.29
N THR A 55 -0.84 -0.86 -14.50
CA THR A 55 -1.76 -0.35 -13.46
C THR A 55 -2.03 -1.41 -12.40
N GLU A 56 -2.36 -2.63 -12.83
CA GLU A 56 -2.61 -3.79 -11.97
C GLU A 56 -1.39 -4.10 -11.09
N LYS A 57 -0.20 -4.14 -11.72
CA LYS A 57 1.07 -4.37 -10.99
C LYS A 57 1.34 -3.27 -9.97
N ALA A 58 1.17 -1.99 -10.34
CA ALA A 58 1.42 -0.88 -9.44
C ALA A 58 0.48 -0.89 -8.21
N LEU A 59 -0.79 -1.25 -8.40
CA LEU A 59 -1.77 -1.38 -7.31
C LEU A 59 -1.42 -2.54 -6.39
N TRP A 60 -1.01 -3.68 -6.94
CA TRP A 60 -0.56 -4.83 -6.16
C TRP A 60 0.65 -4.48 -5.27
N TRP A 61 1.67 -3.84 -5.82
CA TRP A 61 2.83 -3.37 -5.05
C TRP A 61 2.45 -2.31 -4.00
N SER A 62 1.51 -1.42 -4.31
CA SER A 62 0.99 -0.42 -3.37
C SER A 62 0.35 -1.09 -2.15
N CYS A 63 -0.49 -2.11 -2.38
CA CYS A 63 -1.10 -2.90 -1.31
C CYS A 63 -0.05 -3.57 -0.43
N ILE A 64 0.99 -4.16 -1.03
CA ILE A 64 2.07 -4.81 -0.30
C ILE A 64 2.86 -3.81 0.54
N PHE A 65 3.18 -2.63 0.02
CA PHE A 65 3.89 -1.60 0.77
C PHE A 65 3.09 -1.12 1.98
N ILE A 66 1.76 -0.99 1.88
CA ILE A 66 0.90 -0.66 3.03
C ILE A 66 0.94 -1.79 4.07
N TYR A 67 0.93 -3.06 3.63
CA TYR A 67 1.05 -4.20 4.53
C TYR A 67 2.40 -4.26 5.26
N ILE A 68 3.49 -4.01 4.53
CA ILE A 68 4.84 -3.96 5.12
C ILE A 68 4.92 -2.81 6.12
N ALA A 69 4.39 -1.64 5.78
CA ALA A 69 4.31 -0.50 6.71
C ALA A 69 3.53 -0.87 7.98
N ALA A 70 2.36 -1.51 7.85
CA ALA A 70 1.55 -2.02 8.98
C ALA A 70 2.31 -3.00 9.87
N PHE A 71 3.06 -3.90 9.26
CA PHE A 71 3.84 -4.87 10.01
C PHE A 71 4.97 -4.21 10.79
N ILE A 72 5.71 -3.29 10.14
CA ILE A 72 6.82 -2.56 10.77
C ILE A 72 6.31 -1.68 11.93
N ASP A 73 5.20 -0.97 11.74
CA ASP A 73 4.55 -0.13 12.74
C ASP A 73 4.10 -0.93 13.98
N PHE A 74 3.50 -2.11 13.75
CA PHE A 74 3.13 -3.02 14.84
C PHE A 74 4.34 -3.51 15.65
N VAL A 75 5.47 -3.75 14.97
CA VAL A 75 6.73 -4.16 15.62
C VAL A 75 7.31 -2.98 16.40
N ASP A 76 7.26 -1.77 15.83
CA ASP A 76 7.78 -0.56 16.45
C ASP A 76 7.06 -0.18 17.75
N GLY A 77 5.73 -0.17 17.73
CA GLY A 77 4.93 0.11 18.92
C GLY A 77 5.13 -0.92 20.05
N LYS A 78 5.54 -2.15 19.74
CA LYS A 78 5.91 -3.15 20.75
C LYS A 78 7.32 -2.91 21.29
N ILE A 79 8.27 -2.57 20.42
CA ILE A 79 9.65 -2.27 20.77
C ILE A 79 9.68 -1.04 21.68
N ALA A 80 9.02 0.06 21.30
CA ALA A 80 8.90 1.28 22.11
C ALA A 80 8.42 1.01 23.55
N LYS A 81 7.38 0.19 23.71
CA LYS A 81 6.86 -0.23 25.03
C LYS A 81 7.84 -1.07 25.84
N LEU A 82 8.57 -1.97 25.19
CA LEU A 82 9.58 -2.81 25.86
C LEU A 82 10.77 -1.98 26.36
N LEU A 83 11.11 -0.91 25.64
CA LEU A 83 12.21 -0.02 25.96
C LEU A 83 11.90 0.99 27.07
N LYS A 84 10.63 1.10 27.52
CA LYS A 84 10.16 1.96 28.65
C LYS A 84 10.65 3.41 28.61
N ASN A 85 11.07 3.88 27.44
CA ASN A 85 11.71 5.17 27.26
C ASN A 85 11.13 5.81 25.99
N GLU A 86 9.81 5.96 25.99
CA GLU A 86 9.07 6.59 24.90
C GLU A 86 9.28 8.11 24.97
N SER A 87 9.80 8.69 23.89
CA SER A 87 9.94 10.13 23.76
C SER A 87 8.61 10.73 23.30
N GLU A 88 8.22 11.90 23.83
CA GLU A 88 7.05 12.66 23.33
C GLU A 88 7.13 12.91 21.82
N PHE A 89 8.34 13.14 21.30
CA PHE A 89 8.56 13.30 19.86
C PHE A 89 8.19 12.03 19.09
N GLY A 90 8.63 10.86 19.57
CA GLY A 90 8.36 9.57 18.92
C GLY A 90 6.87 9.24 18.90
N MET A 91 6.15 9.54 19.99
CA MET A 91 4.70 9.37 20.06
C MET A 91 3.95 10.22 19.02
N HIS A 92 4.35 11.48 18.85
CA HIS A 92 3.76 12.34 17.81
C HIS A 92 4.16 11.90 16.39
N TYR A 93 5.38 11.42 16.23
CA TYR A 93 5.90 10.95 14.95
C TYR A 93 5.21 9.66 14.47
N ASP A 94 5.02 8.70 15.37
CA ASP A 94 4.27 7.46 15.16
C ASP A 94 2.85 7.73 14.65
N SER A 95 2.14 8.63 15.30
CA SER A 95 0.78 9.01 14.87
C SER A 95 0.71 9.73 13.52
N LEU A 96 1.74 10.49 13.16
CA LEU A 96 1.84 11.11 11.83
C LEU A 96 2.11 10.03 10.77
N SER A 97 2.98 9.06 11.07
CA SER A 97 3.26 7.92 10.21
C SER A 97 2.01 7.06 9.99
N ASP A 98 1.31 6.70 11.07
CA ASP A 98 0.03 6.00 11.04
C ASP A 98 -1.01 6.69 10.15
N LEU A 99 -1.13 8.01 10.26
CA LEU A 99 -2.07 8.78 9.44
C LEU A 99 -1.75 8.67 7.95
N ILE A 100 -0.47 8.72 7.58
CA ILE A 100 -0.04 8.65 6.18
C ILE A 100 -0.21 7.21 5.65
N CYS A 101 0.25 6.22 6.42
CA CYS A 101 0.24 4.81 6.02
C CYS A 101 -1.15 4.18 6.04
N PHE A 102 -2.00 4.49 7.04
CA PHE A 102 -3.31 3.86 7.24
C PHE A 102 -4.50 4.79 7.00
N GLY A 103 -4.28 6.10 6.90
CA GLY A 103 -5.31 7.05 6.49
C GLY A 103 -5.20 7.41 5.03
N LEU A 104 -4.10 8.08 4.66
CA LEU A 104 -3.95 8.69 3.34
C LEU A 104 -3.74 7.64 2.24
N ALA A 105 -2.82 6.69 2.42
CA ALA A 105 -2.53 5.67 1.41
C ALA A 105 -3.76 4.82 1.00
N PRO A 106 -4.51 4.18 1.93
CA PRO A 106 -5.70 3.40 1.56
C PRO A 106 -6.84 4.28 1.04
N SER A 107 -6.95 5.52 1.49
CA SER A 107 -7.96 6.46 0.98
C SER A 107 -7.71 6.81 -0.50
N LEU A 108 -6.47 7.07 -0.88
CA LEU A 108 -6.09 7.30 -2.27
C LEU A 108 -6.24 6.03 -3.12
N LEU A 109 -5.98 4.86 -2.54
CA LEU A 109 -6.19 3.57 -3.20
C LEU A 109 -7.67 3.38 -3.57
N ILE A 110 -8.60 3.63 -2.62
CA ILE A 110 -10.05 3.62 -2.89
C ILE A 110 -10.43 4.63 -3.97
N TYR A 111 -9.82 5.82 -3.95
CA TYR A 111 -10.06 6.83 -4.97
C TYR A 111 -9.76 6.31 -6.37
N ILE A 112 -8.59 5.72 -6.60
CA ILE A 112 -8.22 5.21 -7.93
C ILE A 112 -9.11 4.05 -8.36
N VAL A 113 -9.36 3.10 -7.46
CA VAL A 113 -10.04 1.85 -7.79
C VAL A 113 -11.55 2.05 -8.02
N TYR A 114 -12.24 2.75 -7.10
CA TYR A 114 -13.70 2.81 -7.10
C TYR A 114 -14.28 4.20 -7.39
N LEU A 115 -13.54 5.26 -7.03
CA LEU A 115 -14.08 6.62 -6.98
C LEU A 115 -13.60 7.52 -8.13
N SER A 116 -12.67 7.04 -8.96
CA SER A 116 -12.06 7.78 -10.08
C SER A 116 -13.11 8.19 -11.11
N SER A 117 -14.12 7.35 -11.33
CA SER A 117 -15.24 7.62 -12.25
C SER A 117 -16.11 8.81 -11.81
N TYR A 118 -16.11 9.16 -10.52
CA TYR A 118 -16.90 10.28 -9.97
C TYR A 118 -16.13 11.61 -9.94
N GLY A 119 -14.89 11.63 -10.44
CA GLY A 119 -14.04 12.82 -10.53
C GLY A 119 -13.92 13.56 -9.20
N LYS A 120 -14.35 14.83 -9.16
CA LYS A 120 -14.23 15.71 -7.98
C LYS A 120 -14.96 15.17 -6.74
N LEU A 121 -16.13 14.54 -6.91
CA LEU A 121 -16.89 13.98 -5.78
C LEU A 121 -16.14 12.81 -5.15
N GLY A 122 -15.54 11.95 -5.98
CA GLY A 122 -14.68 10.86 -5.51
C GLY A 122 -13.50 11.37 -4.68
N MET A 123 -12.88 12.48 -5.12
CA MET A 123 -11.77 13.10 -4.40
C MET A 123 -12.20 13.66 -3.03
N MET A 124 -13.40 14.23 -2.93
CA MET A 124 -13.91 14.73 -1.64
C MET A 124 -14.18 13.57 -0.66
N CYS A 125 -14.73 12.46 -1.14
CA CYS A 125 -14.98 11.28 -0.32
C CYS A 125 -13.68 10.66 0.22
N SER A 126 -12.62 10.58 -0.59
CA SER A 126 -11.33 10.08 -0.11
C SER A 126 -10.71 11.00 0.94
N ILE A 127 -10.70 12.31 0.70
CA ILE A 127 -10.20 13.30 1.68
C ILE A 127 -11.00 13.19 3.00
N PHE A 128 -12.32 13.05 2.92
CA PHE A 128 -13.17 12.87 4.09
C PHE A 128 -12.78 11.63 4.92
N LEU A 129 -12.50 10.50 4.27
CA LEU A 129 -12.05 9.28 4.94
C LEU A 129 -10.73 9.51 5.69
N THR A 130 -9.77 10.19 5.06
CA THR A 130 -8.49 10.55 5.70
C THR A 130 -8.69 11.46 6.91
N ILE A 131 -9.59 12.45 6.81
CA ILE A 131 -9.92 13.35 7.93
C ILE A 131 -10.54 12.57 9.10
N CYS A 132 -11.44 11.63 8.83
CA CYS A 132 -12.02 10.78 9.88
C CYS A 132 -10.95 9.96 10.60
N VAL A 133 -9.97 9.41 9.88
CA VAL A 133 -8.83 8.69 10.47
C VAL A 133 -7.96 9.63 11.30
N ALA A 134 -7.68 10.84 10.82
CA ALA A 134 -6.90 11.84 11.56
C ALA A 134 -7.56 12.24 12.89
N LEU A 135 -8.87 12.50 12.87
CA LEU A 135 -9.64 12.84 14.07
C LEU A 135 -9.61 11.71 15.08
N ARG A 136 -9.69 10.47 14.60
CA ARG A 136 -9.63 9.28 15.44
C ARG A 136 -8.28 9.13 16.13
N LEU A 137 -7.17 9.29 15.39
CA LEU A 137 -5.83 9.22 15.94
C LEU A 137 -5.55 10.34 16.94
N SER A 138 -5.94 11.57 16.61
CA SER A 138 -5.80 12.72 17.51
C SER A 138 -6.54 12.51 18.84
N ARG A 139 -7.74 11.91 18.79
CA ARG A 139 -8.49 11.54 20.00
C ARG A 139 -7.76 10.47 20.82
N PHE A 140 -7.13 9.49 20.19
CA PHE A 140 -6.35 8.46 20.88
C PHE A 140 -5.11 9.03 21.58
N ASN A 141 -4.41 9.97 20.94
CA ASN A 141 -3.24 10.63 21.51
C ASN A 141 -3.57 11.48 22.74
N THR A 142 -4.71 12.19 22.69
CA THR A 142 -5.16 13.06 23.80
C THR A 142 -5.70 12.28 25.01
N LEU A 143 -6.34 11.13 24.78
CA LEU A 143 -6.82 10.24 25.86
C LEU A 143 -5.66 9.55 26.60
N SER A 144 -4.60 9.19 25.88
CA SER A 144 -3.41 8.51 26.44
C SER A 144 -2.64 9.39 27.44
N HIS A 145 -2.74 10.72 27.32
CA HIS A 145 -2.09 11.67 28.23
C HIS A 145 -2.85 11.87 29.55
N ASN A 146 -4.16 11.56 29.62
CA ASN A 146 -5.04 11.99 30.72
C ASN A 146 -5.62 10.87 31.60
N GLN A 147 -5.52 9.57 31.24
CA GLN A 147 -6.09 8.50 32.07
C GLN A 147 -5.16 7.32 32.32
N LYS A 148 -4.96 7.00 33.61
CA LYS A 148 -4.15 5.91 34.16
C LYS A 148 -4.69 4.49 33.88
N ASN A 149 -5.78 4.33 33.14
CA ASN A 149 -6.40 3.05 32.77
C ASN A 149 -7.14 3.20 31.43
N SER A 150 -6.42 3.31 30.30
CA SER A 150 -7.08 3.31 28.98
C SER A 150 -7.29 1.88 28.50
N PHE A 151 -8.49 1.34 28.74
CA PHE A 151 -8.99 0.27 27.90
C PHE A 151 -9.09 0.82 26.47
N PHE A 152 -8.48 0.12 25.52
CA PHE A 152 -8.48 0.47 24.10
C PHE A 152 -9.92 0.36 23.56
N VAL A 153 -10.65 1.48 23.50
CA VAL A 153 -12.01 1.50 22.95
C VAL A 153 -11.93 1.89 21.47
N GLY A 154 -11.84 0.90 20.59
CA GLY A 154 -11.95 1.07 19.15
C GLY A 154 -11.27 -0.04 18.33
N LEU A 155 -11.63 -0.15 17.04
CA LEU A 155 -11.09 -1.14 16.10
C LEU A 155 -9.75 -0.66 15.48
N PRO A 156 -8.57 -1.14 15.84
CA PRO A 156 -7.27 -0.48 15.55
C PRO A 156 -7.14 0.02 14.09
N SER A 157 -6.59 1.23 13.91
CA SER A 157 -6.46 1.89 12.58
C SER A 157 -5.80 0.99 11.50
N PRO A 158 -4.75 0.21 11.84
CA PRO A 158 -4.17 -0.77 10.91
C PRO A 158 -5.16 -1.85 10.44
N MET A 159 -6.10 -2.30 11.29
CA MET A 159 -7.14 -3.27 10.88
C MET A 159 -8.11 -2.67 9.87
N GLY A 160 -8.48 -1.38 10.04
CA GLY A 160 -9.35 -0.68 9.09
C GLY A 160 -8.70 -0.54 7.71
N ALA A 161 -7.43 -0.10 7.68
CA ALA A 161 -6.65 -0.04 6.46
C ALA A 161 -6.44 -1.44 5.84
N GLY A 162 -6.12 -2.44 6.65
CA GLY A 162 -5.93 -3.82 6.22
C GLY A 162 -7.17 -4.43 5.57
N LEU A 163 -8.37 -4.13 6.07
CA LEU A 163 -9.62 -4.57 5.44
C LEU A 163 -9.83 -3.94 4.06
N ILE A 164 -9.60 -2.64 3.92
CA ILE A 164 -9.70 -1.92 2.64
C ILE A 164 -8.72 -2.50 1.63
N VAL A 165 -7.45 -2.66 2.03
CA VAL A 165 -6.40 -3.22 1.16
C VAL A 165 -6.70 -4.68 0.81
N SER A 166 -7.22 -5.48 1.75
CA SER A 166 -7.62 -6.87 1.50
C SER A 166 -8.72 -6.98 0.45
N LEU A 167 -9.76 -6.15 0.54
CA LEU A 167 -10.88 -6.17 -0.41
C LEU A 167 -10.38 -5.84 -1.82
N ILE A 168 -9.53 -4.83 -1.95
CA ILE A 168 -8.93 -4.44 -3.24
C ILE A 168 -8.03 -5.57 -3.75
N LEU A 169 -7.21 -6.19 -2.91
CA LEU A 169 -6.33 -7.26 -3.34
C LEU A 169 -7.09 -8.48 -3.87
N ILE A 170 -8.23 -8.82 -3.25
CA ILE A 170 -9.09 -9.93 -3.70
C ILE A 170 -9.69 -9.61 -5.08
N ASP A 171 -10.20 -8.40 -5.27
CA ASP A 171 -10.77 -7.91 -6.53
C ASP A 171 -9.73 -7.98 -7.68
N TYR A 172 -8.51 -7.49 -7.43
CA TYR A 172 -7.43 -7.47 -8.41
C TYR A 172 -6.82 -8.86 -8.67
N LYS A 173 -6.70 -9.72 -7.66
CA LYS A 173 -6.20 -11.09 -7.86
C LYS A 173 -7.17 -11.94 -8.67
N PHE A 174 -8.47 -11.72 -8.51
CA PHE A 174 -9.49 -12.36 -9.35
C PHE A 174 -9.34 -11.94 -10.83
N VAL A 175 -9.05 -10.66 -11.08
CA VAL A 175 -8.79 -10.13 -12.44
C VAL A 175 -7.47 -10.65 -13.02
N LEU A 176 -6.39 -10.70 -12.23
CA LEU A 176 -5.08 -11.19 -12.69
C LEU A 176 -5.09 -12.68 -13.04
N LEU A 177 -5.75 -13.52 -12.23
CA LEU A 177 -5.90 -14.95 -12.54
C LEU A 177 -6.63 -15.16 -13.87
N SER A 178 -7.67 -14.36 -14.13
CA SER A 178 -8.39 -14.40 -15.41
C SER A 178 -7.52 -13.98 -16.61
N LYS A 179 -6.56 -13.05 -16.42
CA LYS A 179 -5.66 -12.61 -17.49
C LYS A 179 -4.52 -13.60 -17.77
N GLU A 180 -3.93 -14.20 -16.74
CA GLU A 180 -2.90 -15.25 -16.92
C GLU A 180 -3.47 -16.42 -17.72
N ASP A 181 -4.70 -16.83 -17.43
CA ASP A 181 -5.39 -17.88 -18.20
C ASP A 181 -5.56 -17.47 -19.68
N ILE A 182 -5.91 -16.20 -19.95
CA ILE A 182 -6.08 -15.69 -21.32
C ILE A 182 -4.74 -15.58 -22.06
N GLU A 183 -3.66 -15.15 -21.39
CA GLU A 183 -2.34 -14.99 -21.99
C GLU A 183 -1.70 -16.35 -22.30
N VAL A 184 -1.87 -17.35 -21.43
CA VAL A 184 -1.49 -18.75 -21.69
C VAL A 184 -2.26 -19.32 -22.90
N ILE A 185 -3.55 -19.04 -23.01
CA ILE A 185 -4.36 -19.46 -24.17
C ILE A 185 -3.89 -18.75 -25.45
N TYR A 186 -3.44 -17.50 -25.36
CA TYR A 186 -2.99 -16.72 -26.52
C TYR A 186 -1.60 -17.13 -27.00
N ASP A 187 -0.68 -17.45 -26.07
CA ASP A 187 0.67 -17.95 -26.37
C ASP A 187 0.60 -19.34 -27.03
N ASP A 188 -0.24 -20.24 -26.50
CA ASP A 188 -0.47 -21.56 -27.09
C ASP A 188 -1.07 -21.45 -28.51
N ARG A 189 -2.01 -20.52 -28.70
CA ARG A 189 -2.58 -20.24 -30.03
C ARG A 189 -1.55 -19.73 -31.02
N GLN A 190 -0.58 -18.91 -30.60
CA GLN A 190 0.45 -18.43 -31.51
C GLN A 190 1.48 -19.49 -31.88
N GLN A 191 1.87 -20.34 -30.93
CA GLN A 191 2.73 -21.49 -31.25
C GLN A 191 2.09 -22.39 -32.30
N VAL A 192 0.78 -22.65 -32.21
CA VAL A 192 0.05 -23.43 -33.23
C VAL A 192 0.03 -22.70 -34.57
N VAL A 193 -0.22 -21.39 -34.61
CA VAL A 193 -0.24 -20.62 -35.87
C VAL A 193 1.14 -20.60 -36.55
N ASP A 194 2.21 -20.45 -35.77
CA ASP A 194 3.57 -20.46 -36.29
C ASP A 194 3.98 -21.86 -36.81
N MET A 195 3.56 -22.92 -36.13
CA MET A 195 3.76 -24.30 -36.57
C MET A 195 3.07 -24.58 -37.92
N TRP A 196 1.81 -24.15 -38.06
CA TRP A 196 1.06 -24.30 -39.32
C TRP A 196 1.66 -23.46 -40.47
N ARG A 197 2.25 -22.30 -40.13
CA ARG A 197 2.96 -21.47 -41.11
C ARG A 197 4.21 -22.17 -41.64
N GLU A 198 4.99 -22.81 -40.78
CA GLU A 198 6.18 -23.56 -41.20
C GLU A 198 5.83 -24.83 -41.99
N GLU A 199 4.82 -25.60 -41.55
CA GLU A 199 4.31 -26.78 -42.27
C GLU A 199 3.73 -26.42 -43.65
N GLY A 200 2.98 -25.31 -43.72
CA GLY A 200 2.43 -24.82 -44.99
C GLY A 200 3.52 -24.38 -45.98
N LEU A 201 4.59 -23.76 -45.48
CA LEU A 201 5.73 -23.35 -46.31
C LEU A 201 6.52 -24.55 -46.83
N THR A 202 6.70 -25.60 -46.01
CA THR A 202 7.36 -26.85 -46.44
C THR A 202 6.52 -27.62 -47.45
N ALA A 203 5.20 -27.74 -47.25
CA ALA A 203 4.31 -28.39 -48.22
C ALA A 203 4.29 -27.68 -49.58
N PHE A 204 4.34 -26.35 -49.60
CA PHE A 204 4.36 -25.55 -50.83
C PHE A 204 5.69 -25.68 -51.59
N GLN A 205 6.81 -25.87 -50.89
CA GLN A 205 8.12 -26.12 -51.51
C GLN A 205 8.20 -27.51 -52.14
N VAL A 206 7.62 -28.54 -51.49
CA VAL A 206 7.55 -29.91 -52.04
C VAL A 206 6.67 -29.98 -53.29
N ALA A 207 5.59 -29.20 -53.37
CA ALA A 207 4.70 -29.18 -54.54
C ALA A 207 5.28 -28.47 -55.78
N LYS A 208 6.39 -27.73 -55.63
CA LYS A 208 7.05 -26.98 -56.73
C LYS A 208 8.30 -27.66 -57.30
N GLY A 209 8.78 -28.75 -56.71
CA GLY A 209 9.91 -29.56 -57.18
C GLY A 209 9.45 -30.78 -57.97
#